data_AF-A0A2K8PQF8-F1
#
_entry.id   AF-A0A2K8PQF8-F1
#
_cell.length_a   1.000
_cell.length_b   1.000
_cell.length_c   1.000
_cell.angle_alpha   90.00
_cell.angle_beta   90.00
_cell.angle_gamma   90.00
#
_symmetry.space_group_name_H-M   'P 1'
#
loop_
_entity.id
_entity.type
_entity.pdbx_description
1 polymer ?
#
loop_
_entity_poly.entity_id
_entity_poly.type
_entity_poly.pdbx_seq_one_letter_code
_entity_poly.pdbx_strand_id
1 'polypeptide(L)' 'MRTGSGALTASERRIVEPAAAGRTNTEIAGLLHLARRTVETHLTSAYRKLGIRGRAELPAALERPRSPALT' A
#
# COMPACT_ATOMS: atom_id res chain seq x y z
N MET A 1 -3.48 -17.35 0.71
CA MET A 1 -3.66 -15.89 0.85
C MET A 1 -3.16 -15.22 -0.41
N ARG A 2 -3.93 -14.34 -1.05
CA ARG A 2 -3.44 -13.58 -2.21
C ARG A 2 -2.37 -12.58 -1.75
N THR A 3 -1.24 -12.53 -2.44
CA THR A 3 -0.12 -11.61 -2.17
C THR A 3 0.20 -10.76 -3.40
N GLY A 4 0.97 -9.70 -3.19
CA GLY A 4 1.39 -8.77 -4.25
C GLY A 4 0.40 -7.64 -4.52
N SER A 5 0.72 -6.76 -5.47
CA SER A 5 -0.02 -5.53 -5.80
C SER A 5 -1.50 -5.75 -6.16
N GLY A 6 -1.83 -6.93 -6.67
CA GLY A 6 -3.21 -7.35 -6.96
C GLY A 6 -4.01 -7.83 -5.74
N ALA A 7 -3.42 -7.95 -4.56
CA ALA A 7 -4.12 -8.35 -3.33
C ALA A 7 -4.64 -7.15 -2.51
N LEU A 8 -4.25 -5.94 -2.90
CA LEU A 8 -4.68 -4.70 -2.24
C LEU A 8 -6.16 -4.39 -2.51
N THR A 9 -6.85 -3.90 -1.50
CA THR A 9 -8.18 -3.31 -1.67
C THR A 9 -8.08 -1.96 -2.37
N ALA A 10 -9.21 -1.44 -2.86
CA ALA A 10 -9.25 -0.10 -3.46
C ALA A 10 -8.77 0.98 -2.48
N SER A 11 -9.14 0.91 -1.20
CA SER A 11 -8.71 1.86 -0.18
C SER A 11 -7.22 1.76 0.12
N GLU A 12 -6.68 0.54 0.20
CA GLU A 12 -5.23 0.33 0.39
C GLU A 12 -4.46 0.90 -0.80
N ARG A 13 -4.92 0.63 -2.03
CA ARG A 13 -4.31 1.15 -3.26
C ARG A 13 -4.25 2.68 -3.28
N ARG A 14 -5.37 3.34 -2.99
CA ARG A 14 -5.46 4.82 -2.90
C ARG A 14 -4.48 5.43 -1.88
N ILE A 15 -4.08 4.66 -0.87
CA ILE A 15 -3.14 5.10 0.17
C ILE A 15 -1.69 4.79 -0.20
N VAL A 16 -1.40 3.59 -0.74
CA VAL A 16 -0.02 3.19 -1.05
C VAL A 16 0.54 3.90 -2.28
N GLU A 17 -0.29 4.30 -3.24
CA GLU A 17 0.15 5.04 -4.44
C GLU A 17 0.81 6.39 -4.08
N PRO A 18 0.15 7.31 -3.37
CA PRO A 18 0.79 8.55 -2.92
C PRO A 18 1.91 8.29 -1.92
N ALA A 19 1.86 7.20 -1.15
CA ALA A 19 2.94 6.84 -0.24
C ALA A 19 4.21 6.40 -1.00
N ALA A 20 4.08 5.61 -2.06
CA ALA A 20 5.18 5.26 -2.95
C ALA A 20 5.77 6.49 -3.64
N ALA A 21 4.93 7.49 -3.94
CA ALA A 21 5.36 8.79 -4.48
C ALA A 21 5.96 9.76 -3.42
N GLY A 22 6.19 9.32 -2.18
CA GLY A 22 6.89 10.10 -1.15
C GLY A 22 6.00 10.94 -0.21
N ARG A 23 4.66 10.97 -0.38
CA ARG A 23 3.77 11.77 0.50
C ARG A 23 3.64 11.23 1.92
N THR A 24 3.89 12.03 2.93
CA THR A 24 3.74 11.66 4.34
C THR A 24 2.30 11.20 4.68
N ASN A 25 2.15 10.49 5.79
CA ASN A 25 0.83 10.01 6.23
C ASN A 25 -0.13 11.18 6.51
N THR A 26 0.39 12.33 6.94
CA THR A 26 -0.39 13.56 7.18
C THR A 26 -0.89 14.16 5.87
N GLU A 27 -0.05 14.23 4.83
CA GLU A 27 -0.46 14.70 3.51
C GLU A 27 -1.51 13.77 2.88
N ILE A 28 -1.31 12.45 2.97
CA ILE A 28 -2.27 11.46 2.47
C ILE A 28 -3.59 11.57 3.21
N ALA A 29 -3.55 11.72 4.54
CA ALA A 29 -4.73 11.93 5.36
C ALA A 29 -5.52 13.18 4.92
N GLY A 30 -4.82 14.29 4.67
CA GLY A 30 -5.42 15.51 4.12
C GLY A 30 -6.05 15.30 2.74
N LEU A 31 -5.32 14.67 1.82
CA LEU A 31 -5.79 14.41 0.45
C LEU A 31 -7.01 13.50 0.37
N LEU A 32 -7.11 12.53 1.29
CA LEU A 32 -8.18 11.54 1.30
C LEU A 32 -9.29 11.86 2.32
N HIS A 33 -9.20 12.98 3.04
CA HIS A 33 -10.09 13.35 4.13
C HIS A 33 -10.22 12.24 5.20
N LEU A 34 -9.09 11.64 5.58
CA LEU A 34 -9.00 10.57 6.57
C LEU A 34 -8.24 11.03 7.81
N ALA A 35 -8.42 10.33 8.92
CA ALA A 35 -7.52 10.45 10.06
C ALA A 35 -6.15 9.83 9.73
N ARG A 36 -5.05 10.44 10.23
CA ARG A 36 -3.69 9.89 10.09
C ARG A 36 -3.59 8.44 10.54
N ARG A 37 -4.29 8.07 11.63
CA ARG A 37 -4.29 6.69 12.15
C ARG A 37 -4.91 5.70 11.17
N THR A 38 -5.97 6.10 10.45
CA THR A 38 -6.59 5.28 9.41
C THR A 38 -5.61 5.00 8.28
N VAL A 39 -4.85 6.00 7.86
CA VAL A 39 -3.78 5.85 6.86
C VAL A 39 -2.72 4.84 7.34
N GLU A 40 -2.25 4.97 8.58
CA GLU A 40 -1.28 4.03 9.18
C GLU A 40 -1.80 2.58 9.21
N THR A 41 -3.07 2.39 9.59
CA THR A 41 -3.69 1.06 9.62
C THR A 41 -3.76 0.44 8.22
N HIS A 42 -4.18 1.21 7.22
CA HIS A 42 -4.22 0.71 5.84
C HIS A 42 -2.83 0.42 5.29
N LEU A 43 -1.83 1.27 5.55
CA LEU A 43 -0.44 1.00 5.17
C LEU A 43 0.08 -0.29 5.80
N THR A 44 -0.18 -0.51 7.08
CA THR A 44 0.23 -1.73 7.79
C THR A 44 -0.37 -2.99 7.16
N SER A 45 -1.67 -2.96 6.84
CA SER A 45 -2.35 -4.06 6.13
C SER A 45 -1.81 -4.26 4.72
N ALA A 46 -1.53 -3.18 3.99
CA ALA A 46 -0.95 -3.23 2.67
C ALA A 46 0.47 -3.82 2.67
N TYR A 47 1.32 -3.44 3.62
CA TYR A 47 2.67 -4.00 3.76
C TYR A 47 2.65 -5.51 3.95
N ARG A 48 1.75 -6.01 4.80
CA ARG A 48 1.55 -7.45 5.00
C ARG A 48 1.11 -8.18 3.72
N LYS A 49 0.24 -7.57 2.92
CA LYS A 49 -0.24 -8.13 1.65
C LYS A 49 0.81 -8.10 0.54
N LEU A 50 1.65 -7.05 0.54
CA LEU A 50 2.76 -6.88 -0.39
C LEU A 50 4.00 -7.70 0.01
N GLY A 51 4.07 -8.16 1.26
CA GLY A 51 5.21 -8.89 1.81
C GLY A 51 6.43 -8.01 2.04
N ILE A 52 6.22 -6.73 2.37
CA ILE A 52 7.29 -5.75 2.61
C ILE A 52 7.34 -5.33 4.08
N ARG A 53 8.50 -4.86 4.52
CA ARG A 53 8.73 -4.43 5.91
C ARG A 53 8.46 -2.95 6.11
N GLY A 54 8.51 -2.16 5.04
CA GLY A 54 8.26 -0.73 5.17
C GLY A 54 8.06 0.04 3.88
N ARG A 55 7.88 1.34 4.09
CA ARG A 55 7.51 2.31 3.06
C ARG A 55 8.52 2.41 1.92
N ALA A 56 9.82 2.28 2.22
CA ALA A 56 10.89 2.38 1.21
C ALA A 56 10.78 1.30 0.12
N GLU A 57 10.15 0.17 0.43
CA GLU A 57 9.96 -0.94 -0.50
C GLU A 57 8.69 -0.79 -1.36
N LEU A 58 7.83 0.19 -1.07
CA LEU A 58 6.55 0.38 -1.77
C LEU A 58 6.72 0.55 -3.29
N PRO A 59 7.62 1.41 -3.81
CA PRO A 59 7.75 1.60 -5.26
C PRO A 59 8.01 0.27 -5.98
N ALA A 60 9.03 -0.47 -5.54
CA ALA A 60 9.39 -1.76 -6.12
C ALA A 60 8.29 -2.84 -5.92
N ALA A 61 7.58 -2.81 -4.79
CA ALA A 61 6.51 -3.78 -4.53
C ALA A 61 5.24 -3.56 -5.36
N LEU A 62 4.97 -2.31 -5.75
CA LEU A 62 3.85 -1.97 -6.63
C LEU A 62 4.13 -2.28 -8.09
N GLU A 63 5.39 -2.14 -8.53
CA GLU A 63 5.81 -2.51 -9.88
C GLU A 63 5.86 -4.02 -10.11
N ARG A 64 5.99 -4.82 -9.05
CA ARG A 64 5.93 -6.27 -9.18
C ARG A 64 4.50 -6.69 -9.56
N PRO A 65 4.25 -7.18 -10.78
CA PRO A 65 2.93 -7.67 -11.15
C PRO A 65 2.55 -8.83 -10.23
N ARG A 66 1.24 -9.05 -10.03
CA ARG A 66 0.74 -10.24 -9.34
C ARG A 66 1.40 -11.45 -10.01
N SER A 67 2.30 -12.14 -9.30
CA SER A 67 2.78 -13.44 -9.76
C SER A 67 1.53 -14.29 -9.96
N PRO A 68 1.23 -14.78 -11.19
CA PRO A 68 0.21 -15.79 -11.33
C PRO A 68 0.70 -16.95 -10.45
N ALA A 69 -0.10 -17.35 -9.47
CA ALA A 69 0.15 -18.63 -8.84
C ALA A 69 0.25 -19.65 -9.97
N LEU A 70 1.39 -20.34 -10.08
CA LEU A 70 1.49 -21.50 -10.95
C LEU A 70 0.42 -22.51 -10.49
N THR A 71 -0.30 -23.05 -11.49
CA THR A 71 -1.24 -24.18 -11.43
C THR A 71 -2.63 -23.87 -10.85
#